data_AF-A0A4Q4BYH7-F1
#
_entry.id   AF-A0A4Q4BYH7-F1
#
_cell.length_a   1.000
_cell.length_b   1.000
_cell.length_c   1.000
_cell.angle_alpha   90.00
_cell.angle_beta   90.00
_cell.angle_gamma   90.00
#
_symmetry.space_group_name_H-M   'P 1'
#
loop_
_entity.id
_entity.type
_entity.pdbx_description
1 polymer ?
#
loop_
_entity_poly.entity_id
_entity_poly.type
_entity_poly.pdbx_seq_one_letter_code
_entity_poly.pdbx_strand_id
1 'polypeptide(L)'
;WVTSRQHPIARGIPDHFEIEYEEMYGEPFGVPEPLETVFVSWFQGGEVFRSGLTYRRGAGNIFYFRPGHETYPTYHQPLVQKVICNGVRWAFNPEARLADPTDAPNTPIGKTLEPLEERGPRLHHDGEAGYR
;
A
#
# COMPACT_ATOMS: atom_id res chain seq x y z
N TRP A 1 -8.84 -12.58 -12.77
CA TRP A 1 -9.93 -12.95 -11.86
C TRP A 1 -10.10 -11.93 -10.75
N VAL A 2 -11.35 -11.58 -10.43
CA VAL A 2 -11.73 -10.76 -9.27
C VAL A 2 -11.98 -11.69 -8.08
N THR A 3 -11.11 -11.62 -7.08
CA THR A 3 -11.18 -12.47 -5.88
C THR A 3 -11.94 -11.78 -4.73
N SER A 4 -11.83 -10.45 -4.61
CA SER A 4 -12.61 -9.66 -3.65
C SER A 4 -13.75 -8.89 -4.34
N ARG A 5 -14.81 -9.60 -4.75
CA ARG A 5 -15.92 -9.04 -5.56
C ARG A 5 -16.64 -7.85 -4.94
N GLN A 6 -16.71 -7.77 -3.61
CA GLN A 6 -17.38 -6.68 -2.89
C GLN A 6 -16.44 -5.50 -2.60
N HIS A 7 -15.14 -5.62 -2.92
CA HIS A 7 -14.17 -4.58 -2.62
C HIS A 7 -14.43 -3.31 -3.46
N PRO A 8 -14.30 -2.09 -2.91
CA PRO A 8 -14.54 -0.85 -3.66
C PRO A 8 -13.75 -0.73 -4.97
N ILE A 9 -12.52 -1.27 -4.99
CA ILE A 9 -11.66 -1.31 -6.20
C ILE A 9 -12.31 -2.13 -7.32
N ALA A 10 -12.97 -3.23 -6.99
CA ALA A 10 -13.62 -4.14 -7.95
C ALA A 10 -15.02 -3.65 -8.41
N ARG A 11 -15.49 -2.48 -7.94
CA ARG A 11 -16.84 -2.00 -8.25
C ARG A 11 -17.05 -1.84 -9.76
N GLY A 12 -18.03 -2.58 -10.28
CA GLY A 12 -18.39 -2.57 -11.69
C GLY A 12 -17.33 -3.16 -12.62
N ILE A 13 -16.45 -4.00 -12.07
CA ILE A 13 -15.56 -4.89 -12.82
C ILE A 13 -16.24 -6.27 -12.91
N PRO A 14 -16.28 -6.92 -14.08
CA PRO A 14 -16.78 -8.29 -14.21
C PRO A 14 -15.93 -9.29 -13.40
N ASP A 15 -16.39 -10.52 -13.22
CA ASP A 15 -15.68 -11.59 -12.50
C ASP A 15 -14.24 -11.84 -13.00
N HIS A 16 -13.97 -11.52 -14.26
CA HIS A 16 -12.64 -11.44 -14.86
C HIS A 16 -12.70 -10.52 -16.08
N PHE A 17 -11.54 -10.04 -16.52
CA PHE A 17 -11.35 -9.37 -17.81
C PHE A 17 -9.98 -9.73 -18.36
N GLU A 18 -9.82 -9.61 -19.67
CA GLU A 18 -8.64 -10.06 -20.40
C GLU A 18 -7.83 -8.87 -20.92
N ILE A 19 -6.51 -9.05 -20.96
CA ILE A 19 -5.56 -8.13 -21.60
C ILE A 19 -4.79 -9.00 -22.59
N GLU A 20 -5.03 -8.80 -23.88
CA GLU A 20 -4.52 -9.70 -24.94
C GLU A 20 -2.99 -9.81 -24.92
N TYR A 21 -2.29 -8.68 -24.80
CA TYR A 21 -0.84 -8.60 -24.79
C TYR A 21 -0.35 -7.84 -23.58
N GLU A 22 0.51 -8.49 -22.79
CA GLU A 22 0.99 -7.92 -21.54
C GLU A 22 2.21 -8.68 -21.00
N GLU A 23 3.07 -8.00 -20.25
CA GLU A 23 4.23 -8.64 -19.60
C GLU A 23 3.78 -9.56 -18.45
N MET A 24 4.34 -10.78 -18.43
CA MET A 24 4.06 -11.77 -17.39
C MET A 24 4.92 -11.49 -16.15
N TYR A 25 4.27 -11.36 -14.98
CA TYR A 25 4.88 -11.55 -13.65
C TYR A 25 4.28 -12.81 -13.02
N GLY A 26 5.06 -13.53 -12.21
CA GLY A 26 4.64 -14.80 -11.60
C GLY A 26 4.95 -14.89 -10.10
N GLU A 27 4.22 -15.75 -9.40
CA GLU A 27 4.53 -16.13 -8.02
C GLU A 27 5.78 -17.05 -7.95
N PRO A 28 6.53 -17.07 -6.83
CA PRO A 28 6.32 -16.31 -5.60
C PRO A 28 6.76 -14.85 -5.72
N PHE A 29 5.83 -13.93 -5.43
CA PHE A 29 6.10 -12.50 -5.34
C PHE A 29 6.50 -12.13 -3.91
N GLY A 30 7.76 -11.72 -3.71
CA GLY A 30 8.40 -11.47 -2.41
C GLY A 30 7.92 -10.22 -1.66
N VAL A 31 6.62 -9.95 -1.68
CA VAL A 31 5.96 -8.88 -0.92
C VAL A 31 5.31 -9.44 0.35
N PRO A 32 5.07 -8.62 1.38
CA PRO A 32 4.30 -9.03 2.55
C PRO A 32 2.90 -9.52 2.16
N GLU A 33 2.26 -10.26 3.07
CA GLU A 33 0.85 -10.63 2.88
C GLU A 33 -0.02 -9.35 2.74
N PRO A 34 -0.83 -9.23 1.68
CA PRO A 34 -1.71 -8.09 1.51
C PRO A 34 -2.84 -8.10 2.54
N LEU A 35 -3.45 -6.93 2.77
CA LEU A 35 -4.70 -6.84 3.54
C LEU A 35 -5.83 -7.55 2.79
N GLU A 36 -5.91 -7.32 1.48
CA GLU A 36 -6.81 -8.00 0.57
C GLU A 36 -6.13 -8.21 -0.80
N THR A 37 -6.29 -9.41 -1.36
CA THR A 37 -6.01 -9.70 -2.76
C THR A 37 -7.27 -9.45 -3.58
N VAL A 38 -7.29 -8.35 -4.33
CA VAL A 38 -8.44 -7.93 -5.15
C VAL A 38 -8.47 -8.66 -6.49
N PHE A 39 -7.30 -8.86 -7.10
CA PHE A 39 -7.16 -9.52 -8.39
C PHE A 39 -6.07 -10.60 -8.37
N VAL A 40 -6.35 -11.69 -9.08
CA VAL A 40 -5.37 -12.72 -9.45
C VAL A 40 -5.34 -12.84 -10.96
N SER A 41 -4.15 -12.72 -11.56
CA SER A 41 -3.92 -12.94 -12.98
C SER A 41 -3.54 -14.39 -13.23
N TRP A 42 -3.95 -14.89 -14.39
CA TRP A 42 -3.43 -16.09 -15.03
C TRP A 42 -2.77 -15.64 -16.34
N PHE A 43 -1.65 -16.25 -16.70
CA PHE A 43 -0.93 -15.99 -17.93
C PHE A 43 -0.89 -17.24 -18.80
N GLN A 44 -0.76 -17.04 -20.11
CA GLN A 44 -0.72 -18.13 -21.09
C GLN A 44 0.42 -19.13 -20.84
N GLY A 45 1.52 -18.70 -20.21
CA GLY A 45 2.64 -19.57 -19.80
C GLY A 45 2.29 -20.53 -18.65
N GLY A 46 1.13 -20.37 -18.02
CA GLY A 46 0.65 -21.19 -16.90
C GLY A 46 0.87 -20.55 -15.53
N GLU A 47 1.56 -19.42 -15.46
CA GLU A 47 1.82 -18.70 -14.23
C GLU A 47 0.56 -18.00 -13.70
N VAL A 48 0.53 -17.82 -12.38
CA VAL A 48 -0.44 -16.97 -11.69
C VAL A 48 0.27 -15.88 -10.93
N PHE A 49 -0.44 -14.78 -10.68
CA PHE A 49 0.12 -13.65 -9.95
C PHE A 49 -0.95 -12.90 -9.16
N ARG A 50 -0.65 -12.55 -7.91
CA ARG A 50 -1.47 -11.62 -7.13
C ARG A 50 -1.35 -10.20 -7.70
N SER A 51 -2.19 -9.89 -8.68
CA SER A 51 -2.08 -8.70 -9.55
C SER A 51 -2.82 -7.46 -9.06
N GLY A 52 -3.54 -7.57 -7.95
CA GLY A 52 -4.21 -6.45 -7.28
C GLY A 52 -4.13 -6.60 -5.78
N LEU A 53 -3.29 -5.83 -5.12
CA LEU A 53 -2.97 -5.99 -3.70
C LEU A 53 -3.15 -4.71 -2.93
N THR A 54 -3.74 -4.80 -1.74
CA THR A 54 -3.91 -3.66 -0.84
C THR A 54 -2.99 -3.76 0.37
N TYR A 55 -2.45 -2.63 0.81
CA TYR A 55 -1.63 -2.51 2.02
C TYR A 55 -1.98 -1.23 2.78
N ARG A 56 -1.48 -1.15 4.01
CA ARG A 56 -1.46 0.09 4.80
C ARG A 56 -0.05 0.39 5.27
N ARG A 57 0.32 1.66 5.24
CA ARG A 57 1.53 2.19 5.86
C ARG A 57 1.17 3.44 6.65
N GLY A 58 1.16 3.32 7.98
CA GLY A 58 0.63 4.36 8.86
C GLY A 58 -0.83 4.68 8.50
N ALA A 59 -1.12 5.96 8.23
CA ALA A 59 -2.44 6.44 7.79
C ALA A 59 -2.69 6.30 6.27
N GLY A 60 -1.71 5.82 5.50
CA GLY A 60 -1.80 5.69 4.05
C GLY A 60 -2.34 4.33 3.60
N ASN A 61 -3.29 4.36 2.66
CA ASN A 61 -3.74 3.19 1.91
C ASN A 61 -2.89 3.05 0.64
N ILE A 62 -2.45 1.83 0.34
CA ILE A 62 -1.63 1.52 -0.84
C ILE A 62 -2.36 0.48 -1.67
N PHE A 63 -2.47 0.73 -2.98
CA PHE A 63 -2.98 -0.24 -3.94
C PHE A 63 -1.93 -0.51 -5.01
N TYR A 64 -1.47 -1.76 -5.08
CA TYR A 64 -0.62 -2.28 -6.15
C TYR A 64 -1.50 -2.92 -7.22
N PHE A 65 -1.30 -2.52 -8.48
CA PHE A 65 -2.02 -3.05 -9.63
C PHE A 65 -1.03 -3.33 -10.77
N ARG A 66 -0.92 -4.59 -11.19
CA ARG A 66 0.17 -5.07 -12.06
C ARG A 66 0.13 -4.52 -13.51
N PRO A 67 -1.02 -4.46 -14.23
CA PRO A 67 -1.02 -4.12 -15.65
C PRO A 67 -0.46 -2.74 -15.98
N GLY A 68 0.41 -2.65 -16.99
CA GLY A 68 0.97 -1.36 -17.40
C GLY A 68 2.35 -1.40 -18.06
N HIS A 69 2.76 -2.52 -18.67
CA HIS A 69 4.04 -2.58 -19.36
C HIS A 69 4.07 -1.64 -20.58
N GLU A 70 5.16 -0.91 -20.77
CA GLU A 70 5.25 0.27 -21.64
C GLU A 70 5.13 -0.02 -23.14
N THR A 71 5.40 -1.25 -23.56
CA THR A 71 5.31 -1.64 -24.98
C THR A 71 3.88 -1.94 -25.42
N TYR A 72 2.92 -2.01 -24.49
CA TYR A 72 1.51 -2.29 -24.77
C TYR A 72 0.60 -1.12 -24.39
N PRO A 73 -0.51 -0.89 -25.14
CA PRO A 73 -1.45 0.20 -24.85
C PRO A 73 -2.39 -0.13 -23.67
N THR A 74 -1.90 -0.77 -22.62
CA THR A 74 -2.70 -1.31 -21.52
C THR A 74 -3.52 -0.24 -20.81
N TYR A 75 -2.96 0.96 -20.63
CA TYR A 75 -3.67 2.09 -20.03
C TYR A 75 -4.77 2.69 -20.93
N HIS A 76 -4.89 2.28 -22.20
CA HIS A 76 -6.05 2.63 -23.04
C HIS A 76 -7.24 1.70 -22.84
N GLN A 77 -7.09 0.59 -22.10
CA GLN A 77 -8.18 -0.33 -21.86
C GLN A 77 -9.17 0.26 -20.82
N PRO A 78 -10.48 0.34 -21.13
CA PRO A 78 -11.46 0.97 -20.23
C PRO A 78 -11.55 0.34 -18.84
N LEU A 79 -11.39 -0.99 -18.74
CA LEU A 79 -11.46 -1.69 -17.46
C LEU A 79 -10.22 -1.42 -16.59
N VAL A 80 -9.02 -1.32 -17.19
CA VAL A 80 -7.79 -0.91 -16.49
C VAL A 80 -7.96 0.50 -15.91
N GLN A 81 -8.43 1.45 -16.72
CA GLN A 81 -8.69 2.83 -16.26
C GLN A 81 -9.72 2.86 -15.12
N LYS A 82 -10.79 2.05 -15.23
CA LYS A 82 -11.81 1.96 -14.18
C LYS A 82 -11.24 1.42 -12.86
N VAL A 83 -10.40 0.38 -12.91
CA VAL A 83 -9.71 -0.14 -11.72
C VAL A 83 -8.82 0.93 -11.10
N ILE A 84 -8.04 1.68 -11.90
CA ILE A 84 -7.20 2.77 -11.41
C ILE A 84 -8.06 3.85 -10.73
N CYS A 85 -9.13 4.32 -11.38
CA CYS A 85 -10.02 5.32 -10.79
C CYS A 85 -10.68 4.83 -9.48
N ASN A 86 -11.07 3.56 -9.40
CA ASN A 86 -11.60 2.99 -8.16
C ASN A 86 -10.51 2.88 -7.09
N GLY A 87 -9.28 2.50 -7.48
CA GLY A 87 -8.10 2.47 -6.63
C GLY A 87 -7.79 3.83 -6.01
N VAL A 88 -7.82 4.90 -6.80
CA VAL A 88 -7.65 6.28 -6.31
C VAL A 88 -8.71 6.66 -5.29
N ARG A 89 -9.99 6.36 -5.57
CA ARG A 89 -11.10 6.66 -4.64
C ARG A 89 -11.00 5.85 -3.34
N TRP A 90 -10.55 4.61 -3.41
CA TRP A 90 -10.34 3.76 -2.24
C TRP A 90 -9.11 4.21 -1.43
N ALA A 91 -8.04 4.61 -2.11
CA ALA A 91 -6.81 5.06 -1.46
C ALA A 91 -6.93 6.45 -0.82
N PHE A 92 -7.94 7.24 -1.24
CA PHE A 92 -8.22 8.54 -0.65
C PHE A 92 -8.49 8.43 0.85
N ASN A 93 -7.69 9.16 1.62
CA ASN A 93 -7.89 9.36 3.05
C ASN A 93 -8.43 10.80 3.26
N PRO A 94 -9.65 10.97 3.78
CA PRO A 94 -10.25 12.30 3.99
C PRO A 94 -9.62 13.07 5.16
N GLU A 95 -8.81 12.42 5.99
CA GLU A 95 -8.20 13.04 7.17
C GLU A 95 -7.09 14.04 6.80
N ALA A 96 -6.83 14.97 7.72
CA ALA A 96 -5.77 15.95 7.55
C ALA A 96 -4.40 15.28 7.39
N ARG A 97 -3.54 15.87 6.54
CA ARG A 97 -2.16 15.40 6.36
C ARG A 97 -1.40 15.44 7.68
N LEU A 98 -0.82 14.32 8.08
CA LEU A 98 0.22 14.26 9.10
C LEU A 98 1.54 14.75 8.49
N ALA A 99 2.09 15.87 8.99
CA ALA A 99 3.32 16.46 8.47
C ALA A 99 4.54 15.55 8.71
N ASP A 100 4.67 15.07 9.95
CA ASP A 100 5.81 14.28 10.42
C ASP A 100 5.33 12.95 11.03
N PRO A 101 4.82 12.01 10.21
CA PRO A 101 4.18 10.78 10.71
C PRO A 101 5.14 9.79 11.40
N THR A 102 6.45 10.07 11.35
CA THR A 102 7.50 9.29 12.02
C THR A 102 8.18 10.09 13.12
N ASP A 103 7.69 11.28 13.46
CA ASP A 103 8.24 12.04 14.57
C ASP A 103 8.00 11.28 15.86
N ALA A 104 9.08 10.94 16.54
CA ALA A 104 9.09 10.20 17.79
C ALA A 104 9.98 10.94 18.80
N PRO A 105 9.60 12.18 19.18
CA PRO A 105 10.45 13.02 19.98
C PRO A 105 10.68 12.38 21.34
N ASN A 106 11.94 12.31 21.74
CA ASN A 106 12.27 11.83 23.08
C ASN A 106 11.74 12.83 24.11
N THR A 107 10.89 12.34 25.02
CA THR A 107 10.21 13.15 26.02
C THR A 107 11.07 13.25 27.28
N PRO A 108 11.48 14.46 27.70
CA PRO A 108 12.23 14.65 28.94
C PRO A 108 11.50 14.08 30.15
N ILE A 109 12.26 13.55 31.12
CA ILE A 109 11.68 12.94 32.32
C ILE A 109 10.80 13.89 33.14
N GLY A 110 11.11 15.20 33.12
CA GLY A 110 10.28 16.22 33.77
C GLY A 110 8.94 16.50 33.08
N LYS A 111 8.68 15.91 31.91
CA LYS A 111 7.46 16.09 31.10
C LYS A 111 6.69 14.78 30.90
N THR A 112 7.08 13.70 31.58
CA THR A 112 6.37 12.42 31.48
C THR A 112 5.01 12.51 32.17
N LEU A 113 4.05 11.72 31.68
CA LEU A 113 2.69 11.70 32.25
C LEU A 113 2.67 11.25 33.72
N GLU A 114 3.60 10.36 34.07
CA GLU A 114 3.79 9.87 35.43
C GLU A 114 5.13 10.38 35.99
N PRO A 115 5.23 10.61 37.31
CA PRO A 115 6.50 10.93 37.94
C PRO A 115 7.49 9.77 37.77
N LEU A 116 8.60 10.02 37.08
CA LEU A 116 9.67 9.05 36.88
C LEU A 116 10.99 9.58 37.45
N GLU A 117 11.81 8.65 37.95
CA GLU A 117 13.19 8.91 38.37
C GLU A 117 14.15 8.44 37.28
N GLU A 118 15.15 9.25 36.96
CA GLU A 118 16.10 8.95 35.91
C GLU A 118 17.06 7.84 36.34
N ARG A 119 17.29 6.85 35.46
CA ARG A 119 18.15 5.70 35.75
C ARG A 119 19.15 5.45 34.64
N GLY A 120 20.39 5.16 35.01
CA GLY A 120 21.48 4.85 34.10
C GLY A 120 22.16 6.09 33.48
N PRO A 121 23.36 5.93 32.89
CA PRO A 121 24.07 7.03 32.22
C PRO A 121 23.39 7.40 30.90
N ARG A 122 23.40 8.70 30.56
CA ARG A 122 22.96 9.20 29.24
C ARG A 122 24.14 9.54 28.35
N LEU A 123 23.99 9.25 27.05
CA LEU A 123 24.94 9.66 26.01
C LEU A 123 24.71 11.11 25.56
N HIS A 124 23.45 11.55 25.56
CA HIS A 124 23.01 12.89 25.18
C HIS A 124 22.11 13.49 26.25
N HIS A 125 22.29 14.78 26.54
CA HIS A 125 21.46 15.54 27.46
C HIS A 125 20.29 16.22 26.75
N ASP A 126 19.23 16.55 27.51
CA ASP A 126 18.03 17.20 26.97
C ASP A 126 18.40 18.51 26.23
N GLY A 127 17.97 18.63 24.97
CA GLY A 127 18.26 19.78 24.13
C GLY A 127 19.51 19.65 23.22
N GLU A 128 20.26 18.55 23.30
CA GLU A 128 21.35 18.27 22.36
C GLU A 128 20.85 17.79 20.99
N ALA A 129 21.62 18.06 19.94
CA ALA A 129 21.24 17.73 18.56
C ALA A 129 21.05 16.23 18.27
N GLY A 130 21.57 15.35 19.13
CA GLY A 130 21.42 13.89 19.05
C GLY A 130 20.07 13.35 19.54
N TYR A 131 19.15 14.22 19.99
CA TYR A 131 17.82 13.87 20.53
C TYR A 131 16.68 13.94 19.49
N ARG A 132 17.00 13.75 18.20
CA ARG A 132 16.03 13.66 17.10
C ARG A 132 15.64 12.22 16.80
#